data_AF-A0A382YUP6-F1
#
_entry.id   AF-A0A382YUP6-F1
#
_cell.length_a   1.000
_cell.length_b   1.000
_cell.length_c   1.000
_cell.angle_alpha   90.00
_cell.angle_beta   90.00
_cell.angle_gamma   90.00
#
_symmetry.space_group_name_H-M   'P 1'
#
loop_
_entity.id
_entity.type
_entity.pdbx_description
1 polymer ?
#
loop_
_entity_poly.entity_id
_entity_poly.type
_entity_poly.pdbx_seq_one_letter_code
_entity_poly.pdbx_strand_id
1 'polypeptide(L)'
;YQGYVTDLARDWLESLTPESRREIEIFACGPEPMLHAVALIATEIGVPCQLCLEEFMACAVGGCAGCTVAVHTDSGVAMKRVCVDGPVFDAASIYPGNGSP
;
A
#
# COMPACT_ATOMS: atom_id res chain seq x y z
N TYR A 1 10.38 18.69 -9.88
CA TYR A 1 11.28 17.52 -9.87
C TYR A 1 11.08 16.75 -11.17
N GLN A 2 12.12 16.14 -11.74
CA GLN A 2 12.02 15.24 -12.89
C GLN A 2 12.37 13.82 -12.42
N GLY A 3 11.39 12.92 -12.38
CA GLY A 3 11.53 11.54 -11.90
C GLY A 3 10.20 11.02 -11.33
N TYR A 4 10.24 9.93 -10.55
CA TYR A 4 9.04 9.36 -9.93
C TYR A 4 8.62 10.11 -8.66
N VAL A 5 7.32 10.20 -8.42
CA VAL A 5 6.80 10.81 -7.18
C VAL A 5 7.29 10.09 -5.92
N THR A 6 7.58 8.79 -6.03
CA THR A 6 8.16 7.95 -4.97
C THR A 6 9.56 8.41 -4.57
N ASP A 7 10.37 8.86 -5.53
CA ASP A 7 11.72 9.37 -5.25
C ASP A 7 11.64 10.68 -4.49
N LEU A 8 10.79 11.60 -4.94
CA LEU A 8 10.56 12.88 -4.26
C LEU A 8 10.03 12.67 -2.84
N ALA A 9 9.13 11.71 -2.64
CA ALA A 9 8.60 11.37 -1.33
C ALA A 9 9.69 10.79 -0.41
N ARG A 10 10.53 9.89 -0.92
CA ARG A 10 11.68 9.35 -0.20
C ARG A 10 12.63 10.46 0.24
N ASP A 11 13.07 11.30 -0.68
CA ASP A 11 14.01 12.39 -0.38
C ASP A 11 13.45 13.32 0.71
N TRP A 12 12.15 13.63 0.62
CA TRP A 12 11.49 14.46 1.63
C TRP A 12 11.44 13.76 2.99
N LEU A 13 11.01 12.50 3.06
CA LEU A 13 10.95 11.73 4.32
C LEU A 13 12.34 11.55 4.96
N GLU A 14 13.36 11.30 4.15
CA GLU A 14 14.74 11.14 4.61
C GLU A 14 15.32 12.45 5.16
N SER A 15 14.86 13.60 4.69
CA SER A 15 15.26 14.91 5.22
C SER A 15 14.72 15.23 6.62
N LEU A 16 13.71 14.49 7.10
CA LEU A 16 13.05 14.74 8.38
C LEU A 16 13.79 14.07 9.55
N THR A 17 13.63 14.64 10.75
CA THR A 17 14.13 14.04 11.98
C THR A 17 13.32 12.79 12.36
N PRO A 18 13.90 11.84 13.13
CA PRO A 18 13.17 10.68 13.63
C PRO A 18 11.91 11.02 14.42
N GLU A 19 11.90 12.15 15.14
CA GLU A 19 10.74 12.65 15.87
C GLU A 19 9.61 13.05 14.91
N SER A 20 9.92 13.85 13.87
CA SER A 20 8.92 14.26 12.89
C SER A 20 8.37 13.10 12.08
N ARG A 21 9.19 12.09 11.76
CA ARG A 21 8.73 10.88 11.04
C ARG A 21 7.67 10.09 11.80
N ARG A 22 7.68 10.13 13.14
CA ARG A 22 6.69 9.45 13.99
C ARG A 22 5.31 10.13 13.95
N GLU A 23 5.21 11.34 13.40
CA GLU A 23 3.96 12.09 13.26
C GLU A 23 3.39 12.03 11.82
N ILE A 24 3.94 11.16 10.97
CA ILE A 24 3.60 11.07 9.55
C ILE A 24 2.99 9.71 9.25
N GLU A 25 2.06 9.72 8.29
CA GLU A 25 1.50 8.52 7.67
C GLU A 25 1.41 8.74 6.16
N ILE A 26 1.67 7.68 5.39
CA ILE A 26 1.66 7.72 3.93
C ILE A 26 0.32 7.17 3.43
N PHE A 27 -0.34 7.92 2.54
CA PHE A 27 -1.51 7.46 1.81
C PHE A 27 -1.20 7.48 0.32
N ALA A 28 -1.40 6.35 -0.37
CA ALA A 28 -1.12 6.26 -1.80
C ALA A 28 -2.25 5.60 -2.59
N CYS A 29 -2.49 6.12 -3.79
CA CYS A 29 -3.33 5.54 -4.82
C CYS A 29 -2.62 5.68 -6.17
N GLY A 30 -2.73 4.67 -7.03
CA GLY A 30 -2.12 4.70 -8.35
C GLY A 30 -1.72 3.30 -8.83
N PRO A 31 -0.87 3.22 -9.86
CA PRO A 31 -0.48 1.94 -10.45
C PRO A 31 0.19 1.01 -9.45
N GLU A 32 -0.06 -0.30 -9.58
CA GLU A 32 0.48 -1.35 -8.72
C GLU A 32 2.01 -1.26 -8.51
N PRO A 33 2.85 -1.02 -9.55
CA PRO A 33 4.29 -0.85 -9.34
C PRO A 33 4.66 0.36 -8.46
N MET A 34 3.85 1.43 -8.54
CA MET A 34 4.05 2.61 -7.71
C MET A 34 3.65 2.33 -6.26
N LEU A 35 2.52 1.66 -6.03
CA LEU A 35 2.06 1.30 -4.69
C LEU A 35 3.03 0.35 -3.99
N HIS A 36 3.58 -0.63 -4.72
CA HIS A 36 4.63 -1.50 -4.20
C HIS A 36 5.89 -0.70 -3.81
N ALA A 37 6.34 0.24 -4.65
CA ALA A 37 7.48 1.09 -4.32
C ALA A 37 7.24 1.97 -3.08
N VAL A 38 6.02 2.51 -2.92
CA VAL A 38 5.62 3.26 -1.71
C VAL A 38 5.64 2.37 -0.47
N ALA A 39 5.12 1.14 -0.56
CA ALA A 39 5.12 0.20 0.55
C ALA A 39 6.55 -0.15 1.03
N LEU A 40 7.48 -0.34 0.08
CA LEU A 40 8.89 -0.56 0.39
C LEU A 40 9.52 0.66 1.07
N ILE A 41 9.31 1.87 0.54
CA ILE A 41 9.78 3.13 1.17
C ILE A 41 9.24 3.25 2.60
N ALA A 42 7.95 3.02 2.78
CA ALA A 42 7.29 3.09 4.09
C ALA A 42 7.92 2.11 5.09
N THR A 43 8.18 0.88 4.65
CA THR A 43 8.81 -0.17 5.46
C THR A 43 10.25 0.18 5.84
N GLU A 44 11.05 0.65 4.88
CA GLU A 44 12.45 1.03 5.10
C GLU A 44 12.60 2.21 6.06
N ILE A 45 11.72 3.22 5.92
CA ILE A 45 11.76 4.44 6.75
C ILE A 45 11.06 4.23 8.09
N GLY A 46 10.19 3.22 8.21
CA GLY A 46 9.42 2.90 9.41
C GLY A 46 8.22 3.83 9.61
N VAL A 47 7.54 4.19 8.53
CA VAL A 47 6.35 5.08 8.55
C VAL A 47 5.10 4.26 8.18
N PRO A 48 3.97 4.42 8.89
CA PRO A 48 2.71 3.76 8.54
C PRO A 48 2.28 4.11 7.11
N CYS A 49 1.68 3.15 6.40
CA CYS A 49 1.26 3.37 5.02
C CYS A 49 -0.05 2.64 4.68
N GLN A 50 -0.97 3.38 4.07
CA GLN A 50 -2.24 2.90 3.56
C GLN A 50 -2.27 2.99 2.04
N LEU A 51 -2.67 1.90 1.39
CA LEU A 51 -2.75 1.78 -0.06
C LEU A 51 -4.20 1.64 -0.51
N CYS A 52 -4.65 2.52 -1.39
CA CYS A 52 -5.90 2.36 -2.11
C CYS A 52 -5.64 1.52 -3.36
N LEU A 53 -6.10 0.27 -3.33
CA LEU A 53 -5.91 -0.67 -4.43
C LEU A 53 -6.97 -0.49 -5.50
N GLU A 54 -6.55 -0.63 -6.76
CA GLU A 54 -7.44 -0.68 -7.92
C GLU A 54 -7.40 -2.09 -8.50
N GLU A 55 -8.58 -2.69 -8.67
CA GLU A 55 -8.74 -4.02 -9.27
C GLU A 55 -9.89 -4.00 -10.28
N PHE A 56 -9.89 -4.97 -11.19
CA PHE A 56 -11.01 -5.09 -12.13
C PHE A 56 -12.30 -5.44 -11.40
N MET A 57 -13.23 -4.49 -11.37
CA MET A 57 -14.54 -4.65 -10.73
C MET A 57 -15.63 -4.87 -11.77
N ALA A 58 -16.15 -6.09 -11.86
CA ALA A 58 -17.33 -6.36 -12.68
C ALA A 58 -18.63 -5.90 -11.98
N CYS A 59 -18.86 -6.37 -10.75
CA CYS A 59 -20.12 -6.08 -10.04
C CYS A 59 -20.06 -4.89 -9.07
N ALA A 60 -18.87 -4.57 -8.52
CA ALA A 60 -18.66 -3.57 -7.47
C ALA A 60 -19.55 -3.67 -6.19
N VAL A 61 -20.28 -4.76 -5.99
CA VAL A 61 -21.21 -4.96 -4.85
C VAL A 61 -20.90 -6.23 -4.05
N GLY A 62 -19.70 -6.79 -4.21
CA GLY A 62 -19.23 -7.97 -3.48
C GLY A 62 -19.79 -9.32 -3.95
N GLY A 63 -20.68 -9.34 -4.94
CA GLY A 63 -21.35 -10.56 -5.42
C GLY A 63 -20.51 -11.46 -6.34
N CYS A 64 -19.67 -10.88 -7.20
CA CYS A 64 -18.88 -11.65 -8.19
C CYS A 64 -17.52 -12.14 -7.69
N ALA A 65 -16.99 -11.53 -6.61
CA ALA A 65 -15.63 -11.74 -6.11
C ALA A 65 -14.48 -11.56 -7.14
N GLY A 66 -14.72 -10.90 -8.29
CA GLY A 66 -13.69 -10.69 -9.31
C GLY A 66 -12.58 -9.70 -8.94
N CYS A 67 -12.77 -8.89 -7.89
CA CYS A 67 -11.81 -7.90 -7.39
C CYS A 67 -11.14 -8.35 -6.10
N THR A 68 -10.83 -9.64 -5.95
CA THR A 68 -10.18 -10.15 -4.74
C THR A 68 -8.67 -9.97 -4.77
N VAL A 69 -8.12 -9.49 -3.66
CA VAL A 69 -6.68 -9.37 -3.39
C VAL A 69 -6.29 -10.25 -2.21
N ALA A 70 -5.02 -10.69 -2.20
CA ALA A 70 -4.44 -11.38 -1.06
C ALA A 70 -4.05 -10.38 0.03
N VAL A 71 -4.49 -10.64 1.26
CA VAL A 71 -4.14 -9.85 2.44
C VAL A 71 -3.47 -10.77 3.46
N HIS A 72 -2.25 -10.44 3.81
CA HIS A 72 -1.46 -11.16 4.81
C HIS A 72 -1.90 -10.75 6.21
N THR A 73 -2.29 -11.73 7.01
CA THR A 73 -2.73 -11.56 8.41
C THR A 73 -1.92 -12.48 9.31
N ASP A 74 -2.00 -12.27 10.63
CA ASP A 74 -1.39 -13.16 11.63
C ASP A 74 -1.86 -14.63 11.51
N SER A 75 -3.07 -14.84 10.96
CA SER A 75 -3.68 -16.15 10.75
C SER A 75 -3.37 -16.79 9.39
N GLY A 76 -2.57 -16.13 8.55
CA GLY A 76 -2.26 -16.53 7.19
C GLY A 76 -2.85 -15.57 6.14
N VAL A 77 -2.88 -16.02 4.89
CA VAL A 77 -3.36 -15.22 3.76
C VAL A 77 -4.89 -15.31 3.65
N ALA A 78 -5.56 -14.16 3.63
CA ALA A 78 -7.00 -14.05 3.41
C ALA A 78 -7.28 -13.36 2.07
N MET A 79 -8.23 -13.88 1.29
CA MET A 79 -8.70 -13.19 0.08
C MET A 79 -9.78 -12.16 0.46
N LYS A 80 -9.56 -10.90 0.13
CA LYS A 80 -10.46 -9.77 0.43
C LYS A 80 -10.91 -9.11 -0.86
N ARG A 81 -12.18 -8.73 -0.96
CA ARG A 81 -12.75 -8.06 -2.14
C ARG A 81 -12.54 -6.56 -2.02
N VAL A 82 -11.79 -5.96 -2.94
CA VAL A 82 -11.50 -4.52 -2.94
C VAL A 82 -12.78 -3.67 -2.87
N CYS A 83 -13.85 -4.07 -3.56
CA CYS A 83 -15.10 -3.29 -3.60
C CYS A 83 -15.91 -3.21 -2.29
N VAL A 84 -15.71 -4.12 -1.34
CA VAL A 84 -16.53 -4.18 -0.10
C VAL A 84 -15.72 -4.40 1.18
N ASP A 85 -14.58 -5.08 1.07
CA ASP A 85 -13.62 -5.31 2.15
C ASP A 85 -12.49 -4.27 2.12
N GLY A 86 -12.30 -3.56 0.99
CA GLY A 86 -11.35 -2.47 0.79
C GLY A 86 -12.03 -1.12 0.54
N PRO A 87 -11.53 -0.25 -0.37
CA PRO A 87 -10.38 -0.44 -1.28
C PRO A 87 -9.03 -0.10 -0.62
N VAL A 88 -9.06 0.42 0.61
CA VAL A 88 -7.86 0.83 1.35
C VAL A 88 -7.40 -0.29 2.27
N PHE A 89 -6.11 -0.62 2.19
CA PHE A 89 -5.48 -1.66 3.00
C PHE A 89 -4.15 -1.17 3.56
N ASP A 90 -3.72 -1.78 4.67
CA ASP A 90 -2.39 -1.56 5.23
C ASP A 90 -1.31 -2.09 4.27
N ALA A 91 -0.30 -1.27 3.99
CA ALA A 91 0.74 -1.60 3.03
C ALA A 91 1.51 -2.88 3.39
N ALA A 92 1.78 -3.13 4.68
CA ALA A 92 2.48 -4.33 5.13
C ALA A 92 1.61 -5.59 5.02
N SER A 93 0.28 -5.44 4.99
CA SER A 93 -0.64 -6.55 4.74
C SER A 93 -0.73 -6.93 3.26
N ILE A 94 -0.41 -6.01 2.34
CA ILE A 94 -0.41 -6.25 0.89
C ILE A 94 0.98 -6.66 0.39
N TYR A 95 2.01 -5.98 0.88
CA TYR A 95 3.42 -6.19 0.54
C TYR A 95 4.24 -6.43 1.82
N PRO A 96 4.16 -7.62 2.44
CA PRO A 96 4.97 -7.95 3.62
C PRO A 96 6.46 -7.93 3.23
N GLY A 97 7.29 -7.20 3.97
CA GLY A 97 8.63 -6.73 3.59
C GLY A 97 9.74 -7.76 3.32
N ASN A 98 9.47 -8.82 2.56
CA ASN A 98 10.44 -9.74 1.97
C ASN A 98 9.84 -10.42 0.71
N GLY A 99 10.09 -9.82 -0.47
CA GLY A 99 9.93 -10.48 -1.77
C GLY A 99 8.68 -10.10 -2.54
N SER A 100 8.89 -9.81 -3.83
CA SER A 100 7.87 -9.71 -4.89
C SER A 100 6.82 -10.84 -4.84
N PRO A 101 5.64 -10.62 -5.46
CA PRO A 101 4.54 -11.59 -5.52
C PRO A 101 4.95 -13.01 -5.97
#